data_AF-J9E502-F1
#
_entry.id   AF-J9E502-F1
#
_cell.length_a   1.000
_cell.length_b   1.000
_cell.length_c   1.000
_cell.angle_alpha   90.00
_cell.angle_beta   90.00
_cell.angle_gamma   90.00
#
_symmetry.space_group_name_H-M   'P 1'
#
loop_
_entity.id
_entity.type
_entity.pdbx_description
1 polymer ?
#
loop_
_entity_poly.entity_id
_entity_poly.type
_entity_poly.pdbx_seq_one_letter_code
_entity_poly.pdbx_strand_id
1 'polypeptide(L)' 'GYSTCHWCHVMSHESFENEEIARILNENFVSIKVDREERPDVDKIYMAFIQ' A
#
# COMPACT_ATOMS: atom_id res chain seq x y z
N GLY A 1 2.56 -1.62 4.02
CA GLY A 1 2.05 -2.98 4.29
C GLY A 1 3.09 -3.77 5.06
N TYR A 2 2.81 -5.01 5.43
CA TYR A 2 3.77 -5.95 6.04
C TYR A 2 3.35 -7.39 5.70
N SER A 3 4.27 -8.34 5.78
CA SER A 3 4.11 -9.69 5.23
C SER A 3 2.95 -10.52 5.80
N THR A 4 2.53 -10.24 7.04
CA THR A 4 1.45 -10.98 7.74
C THR A 4 0.13 -10.21 7.81
N CYS A 5 0.03 -9.10 7.09
CA CYS A 5 -1.15 -8.26 7.03
C CYS A 5 -2.24 -8.87 6.13
N HIS A 6 -3.33 -9.37 6.72
CA HIS A 6 -4.44 -9.97 5.98
C HIS A 6 -5.02 -9.03 4.90
N TRP A 7 -5.34 -7.79 5.27
CA TRP A 7 -5.93 -6.81 4.35
C TRP A 7 -4.97 -6.32 3.26
N CYS A 8 -3.66 -6.36 3.51
CA CYS A 8 -2.67 -6.05 2.50
C CYS A 8 -2.67 -7.09 1.38
N HIS A 9 -2.93 -8.37 1.71
CA HIS A 9 -3.06 -9.44 0.74
C HIS A 9 -4.38 -9.35 -0.04
N VAL A 10 -5.50 -9.11 0.65
CA VAL A 10 -6.80 -8.91 -0.01
C VAL A 10 -6.74 -7.75 -1.00
N MET A 11 -6.19 -6.61 -0.59
CA MET A 11 -6.05 -5.44 -1.47
C MET A 11 -5.09 -5.69 -2.65
N SER A 12 -4.04 -6.50 -2.46
CA SER A 12 -3.17 -6.91 -3.57
C SER A 12 -3.97 -7.64 -4.65
N HIS A 13 -4.70 -8.66 -4.24
CA HIS A 13 -5.42 -9.54 -5.16
C HIS A 13 -6.64 -8.86 -5.80
N GLU A 14 -7.41 -8.10 -5.03
CA GLU A 14 -8.65 -7.50 -5.53
C GLU A 14 -8.44 -6.18 -6.29
N SER A 15 -7.36 -5.44 -5.98
CA SER A 15 -7.15 -4.09 -6.51
C SER A 15 -5.85 -3.96 -7.30
N PHE A 16 -4.71 -4.30 -6.74
CA PHE A 16 -3.42 -4.04 -7.40
C PHE A 16 -3.13 -4.96 -8.57
N GLU A 17 -3.68 -6.17 -8.57
CA GLU A 17 -3.60 -7.13 -9.68
C GLU A 17 -4.69 -6.90 -10.74
N ASN A 18 -5.67 -6.02 -10.47
CA ASN A 18 -6.71 -5.66 -11.44
C ASN A 18 -6.18 -4.59 -12.41
N GLU A 19 -6.13 -4.92 -13.71
CA GLU A 19 -5.59 -4.04 -14.74
C GLU A 19 -6.32 -2.70 -14.87
N GLU A 20 -7.64 -2.66 -14.66
CA GLU A 20 -8.42 -1.42 -14.75
C GLU A 20 -8.07 -0.47 -13.61
N ILE A 21 -7.99 -1.00 -12.38
CA ILE A 21 -7.62 -0.23 -11.19
C ILE A 21 -6.16 0.21 -11.30
N ALA A 22 -5.27 -0.71 -11.70
CA ALA A 22 -3.86 -0.41 -11.89
C ALA A 22 -3.65 0.70 -12.93
N ARG A 23 -4.42 0.70 -14.02
CA ARG A 23 -4.37 1.78 -15.03
C ARG A 23 -4.74 3.13 -14.44
N ILE A 24 -5.83 3.20 -13.67
CA ILE A 24 -6.25 4.44 -13.00
C ILE A 24 -5.16 4.93 -12.04
N LEU A 25 -4.55 4.03 -11.27
CA LEU A 25 -3.47 4.37 -10.35
C LEU A 25 -2.24 4.90 -11.09
N ASN A 26 -1.83 4.23 -12.16
CA ASN A 26 -0.66 4.59 -12.97
C ASN A 26 -0.84 5.92 -13.72
N GLU A 27 -2.06 6.23 -14.15
CA GLU A 27 -2.35 7.48 -14.88
C GLU A 27 -2.42 8.69 -13.95
N ASN A 28 -2.90 8.52 -12.71
CA ASN A 28 -3.28 9.64 -11.84
C ASN A 28 -2.38 9.82 -10.61
N PHE A 29 -1.60 8.81 -10.24
CA PHE A 29 -0.82 8.82 -9.00
C PHE A 29 0.59 8.26 -9.18
N VAL A 30 1.49 8.69 -8.29
CA VAL A 30 2.78 8.01 -8.10
C VAL A 30 2.62 7.01 -6.96
N SER A 31 2.39 5.74 -7.30
CA SER A 31 2.20 4.69 -6.30
C SER A 31 3.53 4.30 -5.64
N ILE A 32 3.59 4.38 -4.31
CA ILE A 32 4.78 4.02 -3.51
C ILE A 32 4.42 2.87 -2.58
N LYS A 33 5.11 1.73 -2.74
CA LYS A 33 4.95 0.57 -1.86
C LYS A 33 5.96 0.66 -0.72
N VAL A 34 5.46 0.73 0.51
CA VAL A 34 6.28 0.75 1.74
C VAL A 34 6.08 -0.55 2.50
N ASP A 35 7.18 -1.22 2.81
CA ASP A 35 7.21 -2.34 3.75
C ASP A 35 7.52 -1.80 5.16
N ARG A 36 6.61 -2.03 6.11
CA ARG A 36 6.76 -1.59 7.50
C ARG A 36 7.84 -2.36 8.24
N GLU A 37 8.12 -3.60 7.86
CA GLU A 37 9.16 -4.42 8.51
C GLU A 37 10.55 -3.88 8.15
N GLU A 38 10.72 -3.40 6.91
CA GLU A 38 11.96 -2.79 6.45
C GLU A 38 12.05 -1.30 6.81
N ARG A 39 10.92 -0.57 6.82
CA ARG A 39 10.83 0.88 7.06
C ARG A 39 9.85 1.25 8.17
N PRO A 40 10.11 0.83 9.43
CA PRO A 40 9.25 1.15 10.56
C PRO A 40 9.28 2.64 10.92
N ASP A 41 10.30 3.38 10.47
CA ASP A 41 10.44 4.83 10.62
C ASP A 41 9.36 5.58 9.83
N VAL A 42 9.17 5.21 8.56
CA VAL A 42 8.19 5.84 7.67
C VAL A 42 6.76 5.54 8.14
N ASP A 43 6.49 4.29 8.49
CA ASP A 43 5.18 3.85 8.98
C ASP A 43 4.71 4.65 10.21
N LYS A 44 5.61 4.86 11.19
CA LYS A 44 5.30 5.62 12.40
C LYS A 44 4.94 7.08 12.12
N ILE A 45 5.61 7.72 11.17
CA ILE A 45 5.33 9.10 10.79
C ILE A 45 3.91 9.19 10.22
N TYR A 46 3.56 8.34 9.26
CA TYR A 46 2.24 8.40 8.63
C TYR A 46 1.11 7.93 9.54
N MET A 47 1.36 6.98 10.45
CA MET A 47 0.34 6.52 11.40
C MET A 47 0.08 7.49 12.56
N ALA A 48 1.06 8.33 12.93
CA ALA A 48 0.87 9.37 13.94
C ALA A 48 0.04 10.56 13.44
N PHE A 49 -0.01 10.80 12.12
CA PHE A 49 -0.72 11.93 11.51
C PHE A 49 -2.17 11.64 11.12
N ILE A 50 -2.57 10.36 11.06
CA ILE A 50 -3.94 9.93 10.73
C ILE A 50 -4.58 9.40 12.01
N GLN A 51 -4.98 10.31 12.91
CA GLN A 51 -5.88 10.03 14.05
C GLN A 51 -7.14 10.86 13.95
#